data_AF-A0A838BPE5-F1
#
_entry.id   AF-A0A838BPE5-F1
#
_cell.length_a   1.000
_cell.length_b   1.000
_cell.length_c   1.000
_cell.angle_alpha   90.00
_cell.angle_beta   90.00
_cell.angle_gamma   90.00
#
_symmetry.space_group_name_H-M   'P 1'
#
loop_
_entity.id
_entity.type
_entity.pdbx_description
1 polymer ?
#
loop_
_entity_poly.entity_id
_entity_poly.type
_entity_poly.pdbx_seq_one_letter_code
_entity_poly.pdbx_strand_id
1 'polypeptide(L)'
;MPYTSHDLAKRALGYLQLRQAGQEPAPEDIAGIQEYIEPLVEQLGIGGVAYVGDTNQIDGSFFLPLAKRLALEAAPEFGQPAADIGTTQDLEAVLRALTASKSVGNPVKIAYF
;
A
#
# COMPACT_ATOMS: atom_id res chain seq x y z
N MET A 1 -14.92 -4.52 -5.36
CA MET A 1 -14.68 -5.32 -4.13
C MET A 1 -13.49 -4.71 -3.42
N PRO A 2 -13.50 -4.61 -2.08
CA PRO A 2 -12.34 -4.15 -1.33
C PRO A 2 -11.19 -5.17 -1.45
N TYR A 3 -9.95 -4.67 -1.41
CA TYR A 3 -8.74 -5.50 -1.44
C TYR A 3 -8.28 -5.82 -0.02
N THR A 4 -7.72 -7.01 0.17
CA THR A 4 -7.19 -7.43 1.47
C THR A 4 -5.69 -7.22 1.61
N SER A 5 -5.17 -7.38 2.82
CA SER A 5 -3.74 -7.39 3.12
C SER A 5 -3.02 -8.51 2.37
N HIS A 6 -3.68 -9.65 2.21
CA HIS A 6 -3.17 -10.78 1.42
C HIS A 6 -3.09 -10.45 -0.07
N ASP A 7 -4.08 -9.74 -0.63
CA ASP A 7 -4.03 -9.24 -2.02
C ASP A 7 -2.90 -8.23 -2.20
N LEU A 8 -2.68 -7.37 -1.19
CA LEU A 8 -1.62 -6.38 -1.17
C LEU A 8 -0.24 -7.05 -1.21
N ALA A 9 -0.03 -8.07 -0.37
CA ALA A 9 1.20 -8.85 -0.35
C ALA A 9 1.45 -9.56 -1.68
N LYS A 10 0.43 -10.25 -2.23
CA LYS A 10 0.50 -10.90 -3.55
C LYS A 10 0.84 -9.90 -4.66
N ARG A 11 0.34 -8.67 -4.58
CA ARG A 11 0.61 -7.62 -5.56
C ARG A 11 2.03 -7.06 -5.42
N ALA A 12 2.50 -6.84 -4.20
CA ALA A 12 3.85 -6.37 -3.91
C ALA A 12 4.92 -7.38 -4.38
N LEU A 13 4.75 -8.68 -4.12
CA LEU A 13 5.62 -9.72 -4.67
C LEU A 13 5.66 -9.72 -6.21
N GLY A 14 4.54 -9.38 -6.84
CA GLY A 14 4.50 -9.18 -8.29
C GLY A 14 5.37 -8.03 -8.78
N TYR A 15 5.47 -6.94 -8.02
CA TYR A 15 6.38 -5.83 -8.34
C TYR A 15 7.85 -6.19 -8.12
N LEU A 16 8.14 -7.05 -7.14
CA LEU A 16 9.47 -7.63 -6.92
C LEU A 16 9.83 -8.71 -7.95
N GLN A 17 8.94 -9.04 -8.90
CA GLN A 17 9.16 -10.14 -9.87
C GLN A 17 9.40 -11.51 -9.23
N LEU A 18 9.08 -11.67 -7.94
CA LEU A 18 9.17 -12.94 -7.20
C LEU A 18 7.98 -13.86 -7.50
N ARG A 19 6.94 -13.30 -8.12
CA ARG A 19 5.79 -14.07 -8.60
C ARG A 19 6.02 -14.54 -10.03
N GLN A 20 6.06 -15.85 -10.24
CA GLN A 20 5.96 -16.43 -11.57
C GLN A 20 4.51 -16.38 -12.08
N ALA A 21 4.32 -16.02 -13.36
CA ALA A 21 3.00 -15.97 -13.97
C ALA A 21 2.33 -17.35 -13.93
N GLY A 22 1.13 -17.42 -13.34
CA GLY A 22 0.36 -18.66 -13.21
C GLY A 22 0.70 -19.54 -12.00
N GLN A 23 1.67 -19.12 -11.15
CA GLN A 23 1.96 -19.79 -9.89
C GLN A 23 1.56 -18.92 -8.70
N GLU A 24 1.16 -19.58 -7.62
CA GLU A 24 0.93 -18.91 -6.34
C GLU A 24 2.28 -18.65 -5.66
N PRO A 25 2.54 -17.45 -5.11
CA PRO A 25 3.79 -17.17 -4.41
C PRO A 25 3.99 -18.09 -3.22
N ALA A 26 5.26 -18.32 -2.83
CA ALA A 26 5.55 -19.16 -1.68
C ALA A 26 4.91 -18.55 -0.40
N PRO A 27 4.36 -19.39 0.50
CA PRO A 27 3.81 -18.91 1.76
C PRO A 27 4.79 -18.07 2.58
N GLU A 28 6.07 -18.44 2.55
CA GLU A 28 7.16 -17.73 3.22
C GLU A 28 7.36 -16.31 2.66
N ASP A 29 7.32 -16.15 1.33
CA ASP A 29 7.43 -14.84 0.68
C ASP A 29 6.23 -13.94 1.02
N ILE A 30 5.03 -14.53 1.08
CA ILE A 30 3.81 -13.82 1.48
C ILE A 30 3.92 -13.35 2.93
N ALA A 31 4.32 -14.24 3.84
CA ALA A 31 4.50 -13.91 5.25
C ALA A 31 5.53 -12.80 5.43
N GLY A 32 6.68 -12.89 4.77
CA GLY A 32 7.72 -11.87 4.82
C GLY A 32 7.23 -10.49 4.37
N ILE A 33 6.41 -10.41 3.31
CA ILE A 33 5.82 -9.13 2.90
C ILE A 33 4.73 -8.64 3.87
N GLN A 34 3.94 -9.55 4.44
CA GLN A 34 2.85 -9.19 5.35
C GLN A 34 3.36 -8.49 6.61
N GLU A 35 4.56 -8.85 7.10
CA GLU A 35 5.20 -8.20 8.25
C GLU A 35 5.44 -6.69 8.04
N TYR A 36 5.56 -6.23 6.79
CA TYR A 36 5.74 -4.81 6.45
C TYR A 36 4.44 -4.03 6.29
N ILE A 37 3.28 -4.69 6.23
CA ILE A 37 2.01 -4.02 5.91
C ILE A 37 1.57 -3.09 7.03
N GLU A 38 1.47 -3.59 8.26
CA GLU A 38 1.07 -2.79 9.42
C GLU A 38 2.02 -1.62 9.68
N PRO A 39 3.35 -1.81 9.79
CA PRO A 39 4.25 -0.69 10.06
C PRO A 39 4.25 0.35 8.92
N LEU A 40 4.12 -0.07 7.66
CA LEU A 40 4.04 0.87 6.54
C LEU A 40 2.76 1.70 6.60
N VAL A 41 1.62 1.07 6.85
CA VAL A 41 0.33 1.77 6.94
C VAL A 41 0.32 2.74 8.12
N GLU A 42 0.87 2.34 9.26
CA GLU A 42 0.99 3.21 10.43
C GLU A 42 1.88 4.43 10.14
N GLN A 43 3.05 4.23 9.51
CA GLN A 43 3.94 5.31 9.09
C GLN A 43 3.25 6.29 8.13
N LEU A 44 2.54 5.77 7.12
CA LEU A 44 1.81 6.60 6.15
C LEU A 44 0.66 7.39 6.82
N GLY A 45 0.04 6.80 7.85
CA GLY A 45 -0.99 7.45 8.66
C GLY A 45 -0.43 8.58 9.50
N ILE A 46 0.66 8.33 10.25
CA ILE A 46 1.35 9.33 11.08
C ILE A 46 1.87 10.50 10.22
N GLY A 47 2.44 10.20 9.05
CA GLY A 47 2.95 11.19 8.11
C GLY A 47 1.87 11.99 7.35
N GLY A 48 0.58 11.71 7.59
CA GLY A 48 -0.53 12.36 6.90
C GLY A 48 -0.53 12.11 5.38
N VAL A 49 -0.01 10.96 4.95
CA VAL A 49 0.11 10.58 3.54
C VAL A 49 -1.13 9.82 3.09
N ALA A 50 -1.43 8.72 3.76
CA ALA A 50 -2.63 7.92 3.52
C ALA A 50 -3.09 7.26 4.82
N TYR A 51 -4.39 7.34 5.07
CA TYR A 51 -5.01 6.66 6.20
C TYR A 51 -5.75 5.41 5.71
N VAL A 52 -5.24 4.24 6.08
CA VAL A 52 -5.90 2.95 5.83
C VAL A 52 -6.37 2.43 7.18
N GLY A 53 -7.67 2.53 7.45
CA GLY A 53 -8.23 2.14 8.74
C GLY A 53 -8.32 0.62 8.96
N ASP A 54 -8.54 -0.15 7.89
CA ASP A 54 -8.59 -1.61 7.92
C ASP A 54 -7.80 -2.16 6.73
N THR A 55 -6.72 -2.88 7.01
CA THR A 55 -5.85 -3.48 6.00
C THR A 55 -6.51 -4.63 5.24
N ASN A 56 -7.66 -5.13 5.70
CA ASN A 56 -8.49 -6.09 4.97
C ASN A 56 -9.57 -5.42 4.10
N GLN A 57 -9.68 -4.09 4.15
CA GLN A 57 -10.66 -3.31 3.38
C GLN A 57 -10.00 -2.12 2.67
N ILE A 58 -8.98 -2.41 1.88
CA ILE A 58 -8.23 -1.42 1.11
C ILE A 58 -9.06 -1.01 -0.12
N ASP A 59 -9.26 0.29 -0.26
CA ASP A 59 -9.92 0.86 -1.43
C ASP A 59 -9.03 0.74 -2.67
N GLY A 60 -9.63 0.37 -3.80
CA GLY A 60 -8.92 0.10 -5.04
C GLY A 60 -8.07 1.26 -5.57
N SER A 61 -8.45 2.50 -5.25
CA SER A 61 -7.65 3.67 -5.60
C SER A 61 -6.29 3.70 -4.88
N PHE A 62 -6.22 3.20 -3.64
CA PHE A 62 -4.96 3.12 -2.88
C PHE A 62 -4.21 1.81 -3.11
N PHE A 63 -4.90 0.76 -3.57
CA PHE A 63 -4.33 -0.58 -3.67
C PHE A 63 -3.02 -0.65 -4.46
N LEU A 64 -3.00 -0.13 -5.69
CA LEU A 64 -1.81 -0.16 -6.54
C LEU A 64 -0.63 0.67 -5.99
N PRO A 65 -0.82 1.95 -5.61
CA PRO A 65 0.30 2.73 -5.07
C PRO A 65 0.80 2.20 -3.72
N LEU A 66 -0.10 1.67 -2.85
CA LEU A 66 0.32 1.01 -1.61
C LEU A 66 1.13 -0.25 -1.87
N ALA A 67 0.68 -1.12 -2.80
CA ALA A 67 1.40 -2.33 -3.13
C ALA A 67 2.79 -2.05 -3.71
N LYS A 68 2.94 -0.96 -4.49
CA LYS A 68 4.24 -0.54 -5.02
C LYS A 68 5.12 0.03 -3.91
N ARG A 69 4.58 0.84 -3.00
CA ARG A 69 5.31 1.37 -1.83
C ARG A 69 5.78 0.24 -0.90
N LEU A 70 4.96 -0.78 -0.70
CA LEU A 70 5.28 -1.97 0.08
C LEU A 70 6.39 -2.80 -0.56
N ALA A 71 6.33 -3.02 -1.87
CA ALA A 71 7.39 -3.71 -2.60
C ALA A 71 8.74 -2.97 -2.46
N LEU A 72 8.73 -1.65 -2.55
CA LEU A 72 9.93 -0.82 -2.39
C LEU A 72 10.53 -0.89 -0.98
N GLU A 73 9.69 -0.98 0.06
CA GLU A 73 10.15 -1.13 1.44
C GLU A 73 10.77 -2.51 1.68
N ALA A 74 10.11 -3.56 1.17
CA ALA A 74 10.55 -4.93 1.39
C ALA A 74 11.66 -5.38 0.42
N ALA A 75 11.95 -4.62 -0.65
CA ALA A 75 12.96 -4.97 -1.66
C ALA A 75 14.31 -5.44 -1.08
N PRO A 76 14.90 -4.78 -0.05
CA PRO A 76 16.17 -5.21 0.54
C PRO A 76 16.15 -6.62 1.13
N GLU A 77 15.06 -7.03 1.78
CA GLU A 77 14.93 -8.37 2.37
C GLU A 77 14.94 -9.47 1.32
N PHE A 78 14.45 -9.16 0.11
CA PHE A 78 14.43 -10.08 -1.02
C PHE A 78 15.66 -9.93 -1.92
N GLY A 79 16.74 -9.29 -1.43
CA GLY A 79 18.01 -9.15 -2.15
C GLY A 79 17.96 -8.15 -3.30
N GLN A 80 16.95 -7.28 -3.37
CA GLN A 80 16.85 -6.21 -4.34
C GLN A 80 17.37 -4.88 -3.77
N PRO A 81 17.88 -3.97 -4.60
CA PRO A 81 18.31 -2.67 -4.12
C PRO A 81 17.15 -1.93 -3.46
N ALA A 82 17.45 -1.23 -2.36
CA ALA A 82 16.49 -0.33 -1.72
C ALA A 82 16.00 0.72 -2.72
N ALA A 83 14.76 1.15 -2.55
CA ALA A 83 14.17 2.18 -3.39
C ALA A 83 14.95 3.49 -3.33
N ASP A 84 15.10 4.14 -4.49
CA ASP A 84 15.58 5.52 -4.52
C ASP A 84 14.58 6.44 -3.81
N ILE A 85 15.11 7.40 -3.06
CA ILE A 85 14.32 8.34 -2.26
C ILE A 85 13.29 9.09 -3.13
N GLY A 86 13.65 9.47 -4.35
CA GLY A 86 12.75 10.17 -5.27
C GLY A 86 11.57 9.31 -5.71
N THR A 87 11.77 8.00 -5.87
CA THR A 87 10.68 7.06 -6.22
C THR A 87 9.70 6.89 -5.06
N THR A 88 10.20 6.84 -3.83
CA THR A 88 9.37 6.77 -2.63
C THR A 88 8.55 8.04 -2.46
N GLN A 89 9.16 9.21 -2.62
CA GLN A 89 8.49 10.51 -2.51
C GLN A 89 7.40 10.72 -3.56
N ASP A 90 7.62 10.27 -4.80
CA ASP A 90 6.61 10.34 -5.88
C ASP A 90 5.36 9.51 -5.52
N LEU A 91 5.55 8.30 -4.97
CA LEU A 91 4.44 7.45 -4.56
C LEU A 91 3.67 8.03 -3.36
N GLU A 92 4.38 8.61 -2.40
CA GLU A 92 3.73 9.31 -1.30
C GLU A 92 2.94 10.53 -1.78
N ALA A 93 3.44 11.28 -2.78
CA ALA A 93 2.70 12.38 -3.38
C ALA A 93 1.39 11.90 -4.05
N VAL A 94 1.44 10.77 -4.77
CA VAL A 94 0.25 10.14 -5.36
C VAL A 94 -0.73 9.71 -4.27
N LEU A 95 -0.27 9.01 -3.23
CA LEU A 95 -1.10 8.58 -2.10
C LEU A 95 -1.76 9.78 -1.41
N ARG A 96 -1.01 10.86 -1.20
CA ARG A 96 -1.53 12.10 -0.61
C ARG A 96 -2.60 12.76 -1.49
N ALA A 97 -2.39 12.79 -2.81
CA ALA A 97 -3.37 13.33 -3.75
C ALA A 97 -4.68 12.51 -3.76
N LEU A 98 -4.59 11.18 -3.65
CA LEU A 98 -5.74 10.29 -3.54
C LEU A 98 -6.49 10.49 -2.22
N THR A 99 -5.77 10.63 -1.10
CA THR A 99 -6.35 10.95 0.21
C THR A 99 -7.10 12.28 0.17
N ALA A 100 -6.50 13.32 -0.40
CA ALA A 100 -7.12 14.63 -0.57
C ALA A 100 -8.37 14.58 -1.48
N SER A 101 -8.32 13.81 -2.57
CA SER A 101 -9.46 13.65 -3.47
C SER A 101 -10.65 12.95 -2.78
N LYS A 102 -10.36 11.99 -1.89
CA LYS A 102 -11.39 11.24 -1.15
C LYS A 102 -12.01 12.04 -0.01
N SER A 103 -11.24 12.92 0.65
CA SER A 103 -11.75 13.77 1.72
C SER A 103 -12.66 14.91 1.22
N VAL A 104 -12.40 15.44 0.03
CA VAL A 104 -13.23 16.49 -0.60
C VAL A 104 -14.64 15.99 -0.97
N GLY A 105 -14.81 14.68 -1.16
CA GLY A 105 -16.10 14.07 -1.51
C GLY A 105 -17.08 13.84 -0.36
N ASN A 106 -16.72 14.19 0.89
CA ASN A 106 -17.59 13.97 2.05
C ASN A 106 -18.44 15.24 2.32
N PRO A 107 -19.73 15.29 1.94
CA PRO A 107 -20.54 16.46 2.26
C PRO A 107 -20.69 16.53 3.78
N VAL A 108 -20.16 17.59 4.38
CA VAL A 108 -20.48 17.97 5.75
C VAL A 108 -21.99 18.16 5.80
N LYS A 109 -22.73 17.22 6.42
CA LYS A 109 -24.13 17.42 6.74
C LYS A 109 -24.20 18.51 7.81
N ILE A 110 -24.33 19.76 7.36
CA ILE A 110 -24.62 20.89 8.25
C ILE A 110 -26.07 20.71 8.68
N ALA A 111 -26.28 20.20 9.89
CA ALA A 111 -27.60 20.21 10.51
C ALA A 111 -27.92 21.66 10.88
N TYR A 112 -28.89 22.27 10.18
CA TYR A 112 -29.52 23.50 10.64
C TYR A 112 -30.43 23.13 11.82
N PHE A 113 -30.11 23.65 13.01
CA PHE A 113 -30.97 23.65 14.19
C PHE A 113 -31.97 24.80 14.10
#